data_AF-A0A950B833-F1
#
_entry.id   AF-A0A950B833-F1
#
_cell.length_a   1.000
_cell.length_b   1.000
_cell.length_c   1.000
_cell.angle_alpha   90.00
_cell.angle_beta   90.00
_cell.angle_gamma   90.00
#
_symmetry.space_group_name_H-M   'P 1'
#
loop_
_entity.id
_entity.type
_entity.pdbx_description
1 polymer ?
#
loop_
_entity_poly.entity_id
_entity_poly.type
_entity_poly.pdbx_seq_one_letter_code
_entity_poly.pdbx_strand_id
1 'polypeptide(L)' 'MRTEKQIVDQTNELARKLYAIRGYTAREGYRFDQATHPHEVEAWEGACAAQLMLTNTDPADALANIED' A
#
# COMPACT_ATOMS: atom_id res chain seq x y z
N MET A 1 -10.05 12.75 9.46
CA MET A 1 -9.10 12.81 8.33
C MET A 1 -7.90 11.95 8.72
N ARG A 2 -7.39 11.10 7.82
CA ARG A 2 -6.17 10.32 8.07
C ARG A 2 -4.96 11.23 7.84
N THR A 3 -3.89 11.05 8.61
CA THR A 3 -2.59 11.65 8.29
C THR A 3 -1.95 10.91 7.12
N GLU A 4 -0.95 11.52 6.48
CA GLU A 4 -0.22 10.87 5.38
C GLU A 4 0.38 9.54 5.82
N LYS A 5 1.01 9.53 7.01
CA LYS A 5 1.54 8.29 7.59
C LYS A 5 0.46 7.22 7.75
N GLN A 6 -0.73 7.59 8.23
CA GLN A 6 -1.84 6.65 8.38
C GLN A 6 -2.35 6.14 7.03
N ILE A 7 -2.32 6.96 5.98
CA ILE A 7 -2.69 6.55 4.61
C ILE A 7 -1.68 5.53 4.10
N VAL A 8 -0.38 5.80 4.22
CA VAL A 8 0.68 4.88 3.76
C VAL A 8 0.67 3.57 4.56
N ASP A 9 0.55 3.63 5.89
CA ASP A 9 0.47 2.44 6.75
C ASP A 9 -0.76 1.58 6.39
N GLN A 10 -1.94 2.20 6.26
CA GLN A 10 -3.16 1.49 5.91
C GLN A 10 -3.08 0.87 4.50
N THR A 11 -2.44 1.56 3.55
CA THR A 11 -2.27 1.05 2.18
C THR A 11 -1.31 -0.14 2.17
N ASN A 12 -0.27 -0.13 3.01
CA ASN A 12 0.62 -1.28 3.21
C ASN A 12 -0.12 -2.50 3.80
N GLU A 13 -0.99 -2.28 4.78
CA GLU A 13 -1.83 -3.34 5.33
C GLU A 13 -2.80 -3.92 4.30
N LEU A 14 -3.36 -3.07 3.44
CA LEU A 14 -4.22 -3.51 2.34
C LEU A 14 -3.44 -4.31 1.30
N ALA A 15 -2.25 -3.84 0.88
CA ALA A 15 -1.37 -4.56 -0.03
C ALA A 15 -1.02 -5.95 0.51
N ARG A 16 -0.71 -6.05 1.80
CA ARG A 16 -0.49 -7.34 2.48
C ARG A 16 -1.68 -8.28 2.37
N LYS A 17 -2.91 -7.78 2.52
CA LYS A 17 -4.14 -8.59 2.36
C LYS A 17 -4.31 -9.06 0.92
N LEU A 18 -4.09 -8.19 -0.06
CA LEU A 18 -4.16 -8.54 -1.49
C LEU A 18 -3.11 -9.60 -1.85
N TYR A 19 -1.89 -9.47 -1.33
CA TYR A 19 -0.82 -10.44 -1.51
C TYR A 19 -1.20 -11.81 -0.90
N ALA A 20 -1.80 -11.82 0.29
CA ALA A 20 -2.27 -13.03 0.97
C ALA A 20 -3.43 -13.73 0.25
N ILE A 21 -4.36 -12.98 -0.37
CA ILE A 21 -5.45 -13.56 -1.18
C ILE A 21 -4.93 -14.42 -2.32
N ARG A 22 -3.73 -14.12 -2.83
CA ARG A 22 -3.07 -14.90 -3.89
C ARG A 22 -2.25 -16.09 -3.38
N GLY A 23 -2.27 -16.33 -2.06
CA GLY A 23 -1.52 -17.41 -1.42
C GLY A 23 -0.07 -17.08 -1.08
N TYR A 24 0.33 -15.80 -1.18
CA TYR A 24 1.68 -15.38 -0.78
C TYR A 24 1.74 -14.86 0.66
N THR A 25 2.93 -14.87 1.26
CA THR A 25 3.17 -14.33 2.60
C THR A 25 4.35 -13.38 2.58
N ALA A 26 4.19 -12.21 3.20
CA ALA A 26 5.29 -11.26 3.43
C ALA A 26 5.70 -11.27 4.90
N ARG A 27 6.98 -11.02 5.19
CA ARG A 27 7.47 -10.89 6.58
C ARG A 27 6.74 -9.79 7.34
N GLU A 28 6.68 -9.89 8.66
CA GLU A 28 6.16 -8.82 9.51
C GLU A 28 6.94 -7.52 9.29
N GLY A 29 6.26 -6.38 9.30
CA GLY A 29 6.86 -5.07 9.02
C GLY A 29 7.32 -4.85 7.57
N TYR A 30 7.11 -5.80 6.66
CA TYR A 30 7.41 -5.58 5.23
C TYR A 30 6.62 -4.39 4.65
N ARG A 31 7.34 -3.56 3.89
CA ARG A 31 6.86 -2.33 3.25
C ARG A 31 6.67 -2.56 1.75
N PHE A 32 5.41 -2.65 1.34
CA PHE A 32 4.99 -2.83 -0.05
C PHE A 32 5.18 -1.58 -0.89
N ASP A 33 5.16 -0.39 -0.28
CA ASP A 33 5.55 0.88 -0.92
C ASP A 33 7.03 0.92 -1.35
N GLN A 34 7.85 0.00 -0.83
CA GLN A 34 9.27 -0.15 -1.17
C GLN A 34 9.55 -1.44 -1.96
N ALA A 35 8.50 -2.11 -2.45
CA ALA A 35 8.64 -3.39 -3.13
C ALA A 35 9.34 -3.24 -4.49
N THR A 36 10.13 -4.26 -4.83
CA THR A 36 10.75 -4.40 -6.16
C THR A 36 10.38 -5.71 -6.85
N HIS A 37 9.88 -6.70 -6.10
CA HIS A 37 9.41 -7.96 -6.68
C HIS A 37 8.06 -7.76 -7.38
N PRO A 38 7.85 -8.28 -8.61
CA PRO A 38 6.65 -7.98 -9.40
C PRO A 38 5.32 -8.21 -8.68
N HIS A 39 5.18 -9.34 -7.98
CA HIS A 39 3.93 -9.65 -7.28
C HIS A 39 3.64 -8.77 -6.06
N GLU A 40 4.68 -8.16 -5.47
CA GLU A 40 4.56 -7.26 -4.32
C GLU A 40 4.27 -5.84 -4.80
N VAL A 41 4.93 -5.41 -5.89
CA VAL A 41 4.62 -4.16 -6.61
C VAL A 41 3.15 -4.15 -7.03
N GLU A 42 2.68 -5.23 -7.67
CA GLU A 42 1.27 -5.34 -8.08
C GLU A 42 0.31 -5.29 -6.87
N ALA A 43 0.71 -5.85 -5.72
CA ALA A 43 -0.11 -5.78 -4.51
C ALA A 43 -0.19 -4.35 -3.94
N TRP A 44 0.91 -3.58 -4.02
CA TRP A 44 0.93 -2.16 -3.68
C TRP A 44 0.05 -1.34 -4.64
N GLU A 45 0.23 -1.52 -5.95
CA GLU A 45 -0.56 -0.82 -6.97
C GLU A 45 -2.06 -1.10 -6.82
N GLY A 46 -2.45 -2.36 -6.56
CA GLY A 46 -3.82 -2.73 -6.28
C GLY A 46 -4.38 -2.08 -5.02
N ALA A 47 -3.56 -1.93 -3.97
CA ALA A 47 -3.97 -1.24 -2.75
C ALA A 47 -4.15 0.27 -2.98
N CYS A 48 -3.26 0.91 -3.76
CA CYS A 48 -3.39 2.31 -4.16
C CYS A 48 -4.68 2.55 -4.97
N ALA A 49 -4.95 1.70 -5.97
CA ALA A 49 -6.16 1.78 -6.78
C ALA A 49 -7.43 1.64 -5.92
N ALA A 50 -7.44 0.72 -4.96
CA ALA A 50 -8.56 0.54 -4.03
C ALA A 50 -8.77 1.76 -3.11
N GLN A 51 -7.70 2.36 -2.58
CA GLN A 51 -7.79 3.56 -1.75
C GLN A 51 -8.36 4.75 -2.53
N LEU A 52 -7.87 4.97 -3.75
CA LEU A 52 -8.35 6.04 -4.62
C LEU A 52 -9.84 5.83 -4.95
N MET A 53 -10.22 4.61 -5.37
CA MET A 53 -11.59 4.30 -5.77
C MET A 53 -12.60 4.39 -4.61
N LEU A 54 -12.24 3.89 -3.43
CA LEU A 54 -13.18 3.74 -2.32
C LEU A 54 -13.22 4.95 -1.38
N THR A 55 -12.14 5.73 -1.34
CA THR A 55 -11.97 6.81 -0.35
C THR A 55 -11.58 8.15 -0.95
N ASN A 56 -11.40 8.22 -2.27
CA ASN A 56 -10.92 9.41 -2.97
C ASN A 56 -9.63 9.97 -2.34
N THR A 57 -8.73 9.07 -1.94
CA THR A 57 -7.43 9.37 -1.33
C THR A 57 -6.36 8.67 -2.15
N ASP A 58 -5.37 9.41 -2.64
CA ASP A 58 -4.24 8.86 -3.38
C ASP A 58 -3.07 8.57 -2.43
N PRO A 59 -2.67 7.30 -2.23
CA PRO A 59 -1.53 6.99 -1.38
C PRO A 59 -0.17 7.39 -1.96
N ALA A 60 -0.06 7.63 -3.28
CA ALA A 60 1.18 8.11 -3.88
C ALA A 60 1.47 9.56 -3.47
N ASP A 61 0.45 10.41 -3.45
CA ASP A 61 0.55 11.78 -2.93
C ASP A 61 0.94 11.76 -1.45
N ALA A 62 0.29 10.88 -0.66
CA ALA A 62 0.60 10.73 0.75
C ALA A 62 2.03 10.26 1.00
N LEU A 63 2.55 9.35 0.18
CA LEU A 63 3.91 8.86 0.28
C LEU A 63 4.92 9.96 -0.03
N ALA A 64 4.71 10.70 -1.12
CA ALA A 64 5.56 11.83 -1.51
C ALA A 64 5.64 12.88 -0.38
N ASN A 65 4.52 13.20 0.27
CA ASN A 65 4.46 14.17 1.37
C ASN A 65 5.20 13.74 2.65
N ILE A 66 5.61 12.46 2.78
CA ILE A 66 6.37 11.95 3.93
C ILE A 66 7.86 11.86 3.61
N GLU A 67 8.21 11.69 2.34
CA GLU A 67 9.60 11.56 1.88
C GLU A 67 10.30 12.92 1.70
N ASP A 68 9.52 14.02 1.60
CA ASP A 68 9.95 15.42 1.68
C ASP A 68 10.18 15.91 3.12
#